data_AF-A0A3T1AUY3-F1
#
_entry.id   AF-A0A3T1AUY3-F1
#
_cell.length_a   1.000
_cell.length_b   1.000
_cell.length_c   1.000
_cell.angle_alpha   90.00
_cell.angle_beta   90.00
_cell.angle_gamma   90.00
#
_symmetry.space_group_name_H-M   'P 1'
#
loop_
_entity.id
_entity.type
_entity.pdbx_description
1 polymer ?
#
loop_
_entity_poly.entity_id
_entity_poly.type
_entity_poly.pdbx_seq_one_letter_code
_entity_poly.pdbx_strand_id
1 'polypeptide(L)'
;MATYDEWLETFSDAYDMAPEAIDLACPNCGRQRLRLVFTARPDRSVGHAAFWCDHCLQGIGISRAVIPAEAIVRDSSVPADEREPKIPNFQLAT
;
A
#
# COMPACT_ATOMS: atom_id res chain seq x y z
N MET A 1 -15.25 10.69 -6.28
CA MET A 1 -14.62 9.51 -5.66
C MET A 1 -13.76 8.92 -6.76
N ALA A 2 -12.46 8.74 -6.52
CA ALA A 2 -11.56 8.23 -7.55
C ALA A 2 -11.85 6.75 -7.85
N THR A 3 -11.70 6.35 -9.11
CA THR A 3 -11.93 4.98 -9.58
C THR A 3 -10.78 4.05 -9.20
N TYR A 4 -11.02 2.74 -9.25
CA TYR A 4 -9.96 1.75 -9.08
C TYR A 4 -8.78 1.96 -10.06
N ASP A 5 -9.05 2.35 -11.31
CA ASP A 5 -8.01 2.58 -12.32
C ASP A 5 -7.11 3.77 -11.96
N GLU A 6 -7.68 4.90 -11.51
CA GLU A 6 -6.90 6.06 -11.05
C GLU A 6 -6.01 5.71 -9.84
N TRP A 7 -6.52 4.85 -8.95
CA TRP A 7 -5.72 4.32 -7.84
C TRP A 7 -4.63 3.36 -8.32
N LEU A 8 -4.89 2.55 -9.34
CA LEU A 8 -3.92 1.61 -9.90
C LEU A 8 -2.79 2.34 -10.63
N GLU A 9 -3.09 3.41 -11.37
CA GLU A 9 -2.09 4.29 -11.98
C GLU A 9 -1.20 4.91 -10.90
N THR A 10 -1.81 5.52 -9.88
CA THR A 10 -1.06 6.11 -8.76
C THR A 10 -0.23 5.06 -8.00
N PHE A 11 -0.74 3.83 -7.87
CA PHE A 11 -0.01 2.71 -7.27
C PHE A 11 1.22 2.35 -8.09
N SER A 12 1.13 2.31 -9.42
CA SER A 12 2.28 2.03 -10.30
C SER A 12 3.39 3.04 -10.05
N ASP A 13 3.06 4.33 -10.04
CA ASP A 13 4.02 5.40 -9.76
C ASP A 13 4.62 5.28 -8.35
N ALA A 14 3.79 4.96 -7.34
CA ALA A 14 4.23 4.77 -5.96
C ALA A 14 5.13 3.53 -5.79
N TYR A 15 4.88 2.48 -6.56
CA TYR A 15 5.65 1.24 -6.55
C TYR A 15 7.10 1.47 -6.99
N ASP A 16 7.29 2.29 -8.02
CA ASP A 16 8.62 2.65 -8.54
C ASP A 16 9.40 3.57 -7.58
N MET A 17 8.71 4.24 -6.65
CA MET A 17 9.34 5.06 -5.60
C MET A 17 9.72 4.27 -4.34
N ALA A 18 9.27 3.02 -4.19
CA ALA A 18 9.56 2.24 -2.99
C ALA A 18 11.06 1.92 -2.89
N PRO A 19 11.69 2.01 -1.69
CA PRO A 19 11.07 2.21 -0.36
C PRO A 19 11.01 3.66 0.12
N GLU A 20 11.28 4.63 -0.75
CA GLU A 20 11.33 6.05 -0.38
C GLU A 20 9.93 6.62 -0.07
N ALA A 21 9.90 7.87 0.39
CA ALA A 21 8.65 8.54 0.70
C ALA A 21 7.84 8.78 -0.58
N ILE A 22 6.58 8.34 -0.58
CA ILE A 22 5.63 8.58 -1.68
C ILE A 22 5.18 10.04 -1.63
N ASP A 23 5.69 10.86 -2.55
CA ASP A 23 5.34 12.29 -2.68
C ASP A 23 4.21 12.54 -3.71
N LEU A 24 3.36 11.54 -3.91
CA LEU A 24 2.23 11.61 -4.84
C LEU A 24 0.98 12.17 -4.14
N ALA A 25 0.18 12.93 -4.88
CA ALA A 25 -1.12 13.39 -4.42
C ALA A 25 -2.12 12.21 -4.42
N CYS A 26 -2.90 12.06 -3.36
CA CYS A 26 -3.98 11.08 -3.33
C CYS A 26 -5.00 11.37 -4.46
N PRO A 27 -5.34 10.40 -5.33
CA PRO A 27 -6.26 10.63 -6.44
C PRO A 27 -7.67 10.99 -5.97
N ASN A 28 -8.05 10.59 -4.75
CA ASN A 28 -9.38 10.89 -4.20
C ASN A 28 -9.48 12.26 -3.51
N CYS A 29 -8.46 12.73 -2.80
CA CYS A 29 -8.55 13.93 -1.95
C CYS A 29 -7.42 14.96 -2.13
N GLY A 30 -6.46 14.70 -3.02
CA GLY A 30 -5.37 15.60 -3.38
C GLY A 30 -4.25 15.73 -2.35
N ARG A 31 -4.35 15.12 -1.17
CA ARG A 31 -3.30 15.22 -0.13
C ARG A 31 -2.15 14.22 -0.36
N GLN A 32 -0.92 14.67 -0.14
CA GLN A 32 0.29 13.85 -0.16
C GLN A 32 0.45 13.08 1.15
N ARG A 33 -0.45 12.12 1.37
CA ARG A 33 -0.51 11.26 2.56
C ARG A 33 -0.69 9.80 2.16
N LEU A 34 -0.09 9.42 1.05
CA LEU A 34 -0.16 8.05 0.53
C LEU A 34 0.80 7.13 1.28
N ARG A 35 0.38 5.89 1.47
CA ARG A 35 1.12 4.83 2.15
C ARG A 35 1.04 3.57 1.31
N LEU A 36 2.18 2.90 1.16
CA LEU A 36 2.30 1.59 0.53
C LEU A 36 2.97 0.64 1.52
N VAL A 37 2.31 -0.48 1.80
CA VAL A 37 2.84 -1.54 2.67
C VAL A 37 2.65 -2.88 1.99
N PHE A 38 3.72 -3.64 1.88
CA PHE A 38 3.65 -5.04 1.45
C PHE A 38 3.41 -5.92 2.66
N THR A 39 2.63 -7.00 2.50
CA THR A 39 2.40 -8.01 3.53
C THR A 39 2.75 -9.37 2.94
N ALA A 40 3.71 -10.06 3.53
CA ALA A 40 4.15 -11.38 3.08
C ALA A 40 4.83 -12.16 4.21
N ARG A 41 5.22 -13.40 3.93
CA ARG A 41 6.14 -14.13 4.80
C ARG A 41 7.58 -13.67 4.48
N PRO A 42 8.53 -13.71 5.44
CA PRO A 42 9.89 -13.18 5.25
C PRO A 42 10.67 -13.79 4.08
N ASP A 43 10.30 -14.99 3.63
CA ASP A 43 10.93 -15.77 2.57
C ASP A 43 10.25 -15.63 1.19
N ARG A 44 9.22 -14.77 1.07
CA ARG A 44 8.39 -14.66 -0.13
C ARG A 44 8.62 -13.34 -0.86
N SER A 45 8.95 -13.43 -2.15
CA SER A 45 9.02 -12.30 -3.08
C SER A 45 7.66 -11.86 -3.65
N VAL A 46 6.58 -12.53 -3.24
CA VAL A 46 5.21 -12.24 -3.68
C VAL A 46 4.29 -12.21 -2.46
N GLY A 47 3.49 -11.15 -2.34
CA GLY A 47 2.61 -10.89 -1.21
C GLY A 47 1.35 -10.12 -1.59
N HIS A 48 0.81 -9.39 -0.61
CA HIS A 48 -0.26 -8.42 -0.83
C HIS A 48 0.31 -7.02 -0.66
N ALA A 49 -0.11 -6.07 -1.49
CA ALA A 49 0.17 -4.66 -1.26
C ALA A 49 -1.11 -3.96 -0.78
N ALA A 50 -1.02 -3.22 0.30
CA ALA A 50 -2.03 -2.27 0.73
C ALA A 50 -1.55 -0.86 0.37
N PHE A 51 -2.37 -0.14 -0.39
CA PHE A 51 -2.07 1.23 -0.84
C PHE A 51 -3.23 2.15 -0.50
N TRP A 52 -3.02 3.13 0.36
CA TRP A 52 -4.10 3.99 0.87
C TRP A 52 -3.63 5.41 1.16
N CYS A 53 -4.57 6.30 1.38
CA CYS A 53 -4.31 7.64 1.93
C CYS A 53 -4.64 7.70 3.42
N ASP A 54 -3.68 8.09 4.25
CA ASP A 54 -3.84 8.27 5.71
C ASP A 54 -4.87 9.36 6.07
N HIS A 55 -5.24 10.23 5.12
CA HIS A 55 -6.21 11.30 5.37
C HIS A 55 -7.65 10.90 5.07
N CYS A 56 -7.93 10.39 3.85
CA CYS A 56 -9.32 10.06 3.46
C CYS A 56 -9.68 8.60 3.71
N LEU A 57 -8.73 7.76 4.14
CA LEU A 57 -8.90 6.33 4.40
C LEU A 57 -9.59 5.60 3.24
N GLN A 58 -9.21 5.96 2.02
CA GLN A 58 -9.55 5.24 0.79
C GLN A 58 -8.27 4.65 0.20
N GLY A 59 -8.39 3.56 -0.55
CA GLY A 59 -7.25 2.91 -1.18
C GLY A 59 -7.61 1.65 -1.95
N ILE A 60 -6.59 0.90 -2.34
CA ILE A 60 -6.72 -0.39 -3.03
C ILE A 60 -5.85 -1.47 -2.37
N GLY A 61 -6.21 -2.72 -2.61
CA GLY A 61 -5.41 -3.88 -2.24
C GLY A 61 -5.00 -4.65 -3.49
N ILE A 62 -3.70 -4.84 -3.70
CA ILE A 62 -3.18 -5.66 -4.80
C ILE A 62 -2.85 -7.05 -4.25
N SER A 63 -3.53 -8.06 -4.80
CA SER A 63 -3.21 -9.46 -4.54
C SER A 63 -2.04 -9.91 -5.42
N ARG A 64 -1.15 -10.75 -4.89
CA ARG A 64 0.03 -11.27 -5.61
C ARG A 64 0.97 -10.16 -6.12
N ALA A 65 1.14 -9.09 -5.34
CA ALA A 65 2.12 -8.06 -5.63
C ALA A 65 3.53 -8.64 -5.48
N VAL A 66 4.39 -8.40 -6.48
CA VAL A 66 5.83 -8.64 -6.34
C VAL A 66 6.37 -7.64 -5.32
N ILE A 67 7.27 -8.09 -4.45
CA ILE A 67 7.84 -7.27 -3.38
C ILE A 67 9.24 -6.83 -3.83
N PRO A 68 9.48 -5.53 -3.99
CA PRO A 68 10.83 -5.02 -4.23
C PRO A 68 11.78 -5.43 -3.10
N ALA A 69 13.05 -5.70 -3.41
CA ALA A 69 14.01 -6.23 -2.44
C ALA A 69 14.19 -5.35 -1.19
N GLU A 70 14.02 -4.03 -1.33
CA GLU A 70 14.22 -3.05 -0.27
C GLU A 70 12.89 -2.53 0.32
N ALA A 71 11.75 -3.07 -0.13
CA ALA A 71 10.45 -2.59 0.30
C ALA A 71 10.18 -2.85 1.79
N ILE A 72 9.36 -1.98 2.39
CA ILE A 72 8.85 -2.19 3.73
C ILE A 72 7.81 -3.32 3.69
N VAL A 73 8.11 -4.43 4.37
CA VAL A 73 7.25 -5.61 4.45
C VAL A 73 6.74 -5.81 5.87
N ARG A 74 5.43 -5.88 6.01
CA ARG A 74 4.71 -6.36 7.18
C ARG A 74 4.76 -7.89 7.20
N ASP A 75 5.40 -8.47 8.22
CA ASP A 75 5.45 -9.93 8.38
C ASP A 75 4.05 -10.49 8.69
N SER A 76 3.57 -11.36 7.81
CA SER A 76 2.27 -12.03 7.95
C SER A 76 2.27 -13.21 8.93
N SER A 77 3.44 -13.69 9.35
CA SER A 77 3.62 -14.84 10.24
C SER A 77 3.47 -14.51 11.72
N VAL A 78 3.70 -13.25 12.11
CA VAL A 78 3.53 -12.78 13.49
C VAL A 78 2.06 -12.45 13.82
N PRO A 79 1.63 -12.45 15.10
CA PRO A 79 0.28 -12.07 15.52
C PRO A 79 -0.12 -10.66 15.08
N ALA A 80 -1.40 -10.45 14.79
CA ALA A 80 -1.88 -9.24 14.13
C ALA A 80 -1.59 -7.94 14.88
N ASP A 81 -1.58 -8.00 16.21
CA ASP A 81 -1.31 -6.89 17.14
C ASP A 81 0.18 -6.50 17.21
N GLU A 82 1.08 -7.44 16.92
CA GLU A 82 2.53 -7.23 16.86
C GLU A 82 3.02 -6.83 15.46
N ARG A 83 2.14 -6.87 14.44
CA ARG A 83 2.53 -6.56 13.06
C ARG A 83 2.76 -5.06 12.86
N GLU A 84 3.99 -4.73 12.52
CA GLU A 84 4.37 -3.43 11.99
C GLU A 84 4.78 -3.52 10.51
N PRO A 85 4.51 -2.49 9.69
CA PRO A 85 3.69 -1.31 10.00
C PRO A 85 2.19 -1.65 10.10
N LYS A 86 1.45 -0.86 10.90
CA LYS A 86 -0.01 -1.01 11.05
C LYS A 86 -0.74 -0.51 9.80
N ILE A 87 -1.64 -1.34 9.27
CA ILE A 87 -2.52 -1.00 8.14
C ILE A 87 -3.92 -0.71 8.73
N PRO A 88 -4.50 0.49 8.50
CA PRO A 88 -5.82 0.83 9.00
C PRO A 88 -6.92 0.08 8.24
N ASN A 89 -8.14 0.08 8.77
CA ASN A 89 -9.32 -0.37 8.03
C ASN A 89 -9.77 0.74 7.06
N PHE A 90 -9.10 0.86 5.92
CA PHE A 90 -9.47 1.79 4.85
C PHE A 90 -10.54 1.17 3.94
N GLN A 91 -11.34 2.03 3.32
CA GLN A 91 -12.35 1.60 2.35
C GLN A 91 -11.70 1.36 0.98
N LEU A 92 -12.06 0.24 0.35
CA LEU A 92 -11.62 -0.08 -0.99
C LEU A 92 -12.30 0.84 -2.01
N ALA A 93 -11.49 1.44 -2.87
CA ALA A 93 -11.97 2.10 -4.07
C ALA A 93 -12.56 1.05 -5.02
N THR A 94 -13.70 1.39 -5.61
CA THR A 94 -14.47 0.55 -6.55
C THR A 94 -14.25 0.99 -7.98
#